data_AF-A0A940DQQ5-F1
#
_entry.id   AF-A0A940DQQ5-F1
#
_cell.length_a   1.000
_cell.length_b   1.000
_cell.length_c   1.000
_cell.angle_alpha   90.00
_cell.angle_beta   90.00
_cell.angle_gamma   90.00
#
_symmetry.space_group_name_H-M   'P 1'
#
loop_
_entity.id
_entity.type
_entity.pdbx_description
1 polymer ?
#
loop_
_entity_poly.entity_id
_entity_poly.type
_entity_poly.pdbx_seq_one_letter_code
_entity_poly.pdbx_strand_id
1 'polypeptide(L)'
;MDTGNGNILNGFTDLKSKAEVAEYLGGSLKNLSYVFYVLPKEKQYKTFSITKRNGKKRTINAPVSSIRLYQKRLAEILSGFYKRKPCVHGYAKGCSIKSNAKIHCRKKWVVNIDLKDFFPSIHFGRVRGMFLSQPFEFNGTVATTLAQICCFEGALPQGAATSPIISNFICRRLDNDLISFAKKHRLTYSRYADDITFSTNLPALPESVGTIASDGSLELSDDLRRLIEKNSFNINESKIRYSDRHNRQEVTGLTVNEKTNVRRTYVRRVRAMLHAWQQYGLKDAAREHFEKYSDKVMPEYPELTFSRIATGRIRFIRQIKGPDDHVYRNMFRQIKALDASIKLDLPAFFNTPDGCNAVVLCEGKTDGLHLQAALRYFIGKGEFTGLKIYFHRYPDKMDINNSILYKCCETSVTRQSNILRICLFDRDDRTFMKKCREGDSLYKDWGNRLYSCVLPQPEHRDFSEVCIEHFYSDEVLRTKSPKGRRIYLSNEFDPGTGKHLSEDLTCRKRTDASCCYPKIIDSGVFKPNGDNVALSKNDFANLIFNREGDFADISFEHFRPVFELLSEIIEKDGALKEKLRASSSA
;
A
#
# COMPACT_ATOMS: atom_id res chain seq x y z
N MET A 1 -8.71 8.81 16.86
CA MET A 1 -9.81 9.03 17.80
C MET A 1 -10.72 7.82 17.72
N ASP A 2 -10.66 6.97 18.74
CA ASP A 2 -11.31 5.67 18.83
C ASP A 2 -12.19 5.72 20.09
N THR A 3 -13.44 6.16 19.95
CA THR A 3 -14.35 6.41 21.09
C THR A 3 -15.63 5.56 21.04
N GLY A 4 -15.67 4.49 20.25
CA GLY A 4 -16.87 3.64 20.09
C GLY A 4 -16.85 2.28 20.81
N ASN A 5 -15.70 1.76 21.22
CA ASN A 5 -15.56 0.35 21.66
C ASN A 5 -15.42 0.14 23.18
N GLY A 6 -15.37 1.20 23.98
CA GLY A 6 -15.09 1.09 25.42
C GLY A 6 -16.18 0.38 26.24
N ASN A 7 -17.45 0.42 25.79
CA ASN A 7 -18.59 -0.06 26.58
C ASN A 7 -19.00 -1.52 26.35
N ILE A 8 -18.51 -2.19 25.30
CA ILE A 8 -18.97 -3.55 24.92
C ILE A 8 -18.13 -4.66 25.58
N LEU A 9 -17.02 -4.32 26.23
CA LEU A 9 -16.10 -5.30 26.85
C LEU A 9 -16.35 -5.47 28.36
N ASN A 10 -16.98 -4.49 29.01
CA ASN A 10 -17.23 -4.52 30.45
C ASN A 10 -18.22 -5.63 30.82
N GLY A 11 -17.85 -6.47 31.79
CA GLY A 11 -18.71 -7.54 32.30
C GLY A 11 -18.72 -8.83 31.49
N PHE A 12 -18.09 -8.88 30.30
CA PHE A 12 -18.10 -10.11 29.49
C PHE A 12 -17.43 -11.29 30.19
N THR A 13 -16.30 -11.07 30.86
CA THR A 13 -15.56 -12.13 31.60
C THR A 13 -16.22 -12.50 32.93
N ASP A 14 -17.19 -11.71 33.38
CA ASP A 14 -17.85 -11.91 34.68
C ASP A 14 -19.05 -12.84 34.60
N LEU A 15 -19.51 -13.19 33.39
CA LEU A 15 -20.67 -14.04 33.16
C LEU A 15 -20.53 -15.39 33.89
N LYS A 16 -21.57 -15.79 34.63
CA LYS A 16 -21.62 -17.02 35.42
C LYS A 16 -22.68 -18.01 34.95
N SER A 17 -23.69 -17.59 34.19
CA SER A 17 -24.83 -18.45 33.83
C SER A 17 -25.20 -18.41 32.34
N LYS A 18 -26.03 -19.37 31.90
CA LYS A 18 -26.59 -19.39 30.53
C LYS A 18 -27.49 -18.18 30.25
N ALA A 19 -28.20 -17.71 31.27
CA ALA A 19 -29.11 -16.57 31.16
C ALA A 19 -28.33 -15.29 30.87
N GLU A 20 -27.27 -15.04 31.65
CA GLU A 20 -26.39 -13.90 31.46
C GLU A 20 -25.72 -13.91 30.07
N VAL A 21 -25.28 -15.07 29.56
CA VAL A 21 -24.74 -15.16 28.19
C VAL A 21 -25.79 -14.75 27.15
N ALA A 22 -27.03 -15.22 27.30
CA ALA A 22 -28.11 -14.88 26.38
C ALA A 22 -28.42 -13.38 26.40
N GLU A 23 -28.54 -12.79 27.60
CA GLU A 23 -28.81 -11.36 27.81
C GLU A 23 -27.67 -10.49 27.28
N TYR A 24 -26.41 -10.84 27.59
CA TYR A 24 -25.23 -10.10 27.12
C TYR A 24 -25.14 -10.08 25.60
N LEU A 25 -25.49 -11.19 24.95
CA LEU A 25 -25.57 -11.27 23.49
C LEU A 25 -26.90 -10.74 22.93
N GLY A 26 -27.68 -10.01 23.75
CA GLY A 26 -28.91 -9.29 23.40
C GLY A 26 -30.08 -10.18 23.01
N GLY A 27 -30.24 -11.30 23.69
CA GLY A 27 -31.37 -12.22 23.60
C GLY A 27 -31.91 -12.58 24.99
N SER A 28 -32.58 -13.73 25.09
CA SER A 28 -33.13 -14.26 26.35
C SER A 28 -32.79 -15.74 26.50
N LEU A 29 -32.78 -16.25 27.74
CA LEU A 29 -32.55 -17.67 27.99
C LEU A 29 -33.54 -18.55 27.21
N LYS A 30 -34.82 -18.14 27.15
CA LYS A 30 -35.86 -18.84 26.38
C LYS A 30 -35.49 -18.94 24.90
N ASN A 31 -35.04 -17.83 24.30
CA ASN A 31 -34.66 -17.80 22.89
C ASN A 31 -33.40 -18.64 22.61
N LEU A 32 -32.39 -18.57 23.49
CA LEU A 32 -31.15 -19.34 23.34
C LEU A 32 -31.41 -20.84 23.50
N SER A 33 -32.20 -21.24 24.50
CA SER A 33 -32.61 -22.64 24.70
C SER A 33 -33.44 -23.17 23.54
N TYR A 34 -34.36 -22.36 23.00
CA TYR A 34 -35.11 -22.73 21.80
C TYR A 34 -34.18 -23.01 20.62
N VAL A 35 -33.18 -22.16 20.39
CA VAL A 35 -32.18 -22.36 19.31
C VAL A 35 -31.40 -23.65 19.51
N PHE A 36 -30.96 -23.97 20.72
CA PHE A 36 -30.14 -25.16 20.96
C PHE A 36 -30.91 -26.48 20.93
N TYR A 37 -32.13 -26.49 21.49
CA TYR A 37 -32.80 -27.74 21.84
C TYR A 37 -34.09 -27.99 21.05
N VAL A 38 -34.68 -26.98 20.44
CA VAL A 38 -35.99 -27.09 19.77
C VAL A 38 -35.90 -26.80 18.27
N LEU A 39 -35.14 -25.78 17.87
CA LEU A 39 -35.03 -25.39 16.46
C LEU A 39 -34.24 -26.44 15.67
N PRO A 40 -34.81 -27.04 14.60
CA PRO A 40 -34.10 -28.02 13.78
C PRO A 40 -32.82 -27.44 13.17
N LYS A 41 -31.78 -28.29 13.00
CA LYS A 41 -30.45 -27.88 12.51
C LYS A 41 -30.52 -27.20 11.14
N GLU A 42 -31.41 -27.64 10.28
CA GLU A 42 -31.65 -27.13 8.93
C GLU A 42 -32.23 -25.71 8.94
N LYS A 43 -32.89 -25.33 10.05
CA LYS A 43 -33.37 -23.97 10.31
C LYS A 43 -32.37 -23.11 11.09
N GLN A 44 -31.26 -23.70 11.53
CA GLN A 44 -30.12 -22.99 12.13
C GLN A 44 -29.01 -22.70 11.11
N TYR A 45 -28.79 -23.61 10.15
CA TYR A 45 -27.76 -23.48 9.12
C TYR A 45 -28.29 -23.86 7.74
N LYS A 46 -27.95 -23.03 6.74
CA LYS A 46 -28.10 -23.35 5.33
C LYS A 46 -26.80 -23.97 4.81
N THR A 47 -26.87 -25.24 4.43
CA THR A 47 -25.75 -25.98 3.86
C THR A 47 -25.76 -25.90 2.34
N PHE A 48 -24.64 -25.52 1.73
CA PHE A 48 -24.46 -25.49 0.29
C PHE A 48 -23.00 -25.74 -0.08
N SER A 49 -22.72 -26.02 -1.36
CA SER A 49 -21.36 -26.31 -1.83
C SER A 49 -20.85 -25.25 -2.80
N ILE A 50 -19.56 -24.93 -2.72
CA ILE A 50 -18.85 -24.07 -3.65
C ILE A 50 -17.71 -24.87 -4.29
N THR A 51 -17.51 -24.75 -5.60
CA THR A 51 -16.40 -25.37 -6.32
C THR A 51 -15.06 -24.73 -5.89
N LYS A 52 -14.10 -25.51 -5.42
CA LYS A 52 -12.70 -25.08 -5.22
C LYS A 52 -12.04 -24.88 -6.58
N ARG A 53 -10.93 -24.14 -6.62
CA ARG A 53 -10.12 -23.97 -7.85
C ARG A 53 -9.65 -25.27 -8.51
N ASN A 54 -9.59 -26.37 -7.75
CA ASN A 54 -9.22 -27.69 -8.24
C ASN A 54 -10.45 -28.58 -8.55
N GLY A 55 -11.65 -28.00 -8.68
CA GLY A 55 -12.89 -28.72 -8.99
C GLY A 55 -13.56 -29.42 -7.80
N LYS A 56 -12.85 -29.65 -6.69
CA LYS A 56 -13.44 -30.29 -5.50
C LYS A 56 -14.48 -29.39 -4.84
N LYS A 57 -15.57 -29.94 -4.33
CA LYS A 57 -16.60 -29.18 -3.60
C LYS A 57 -16.12 -28.79 -2.19
N ARG A 58 -16.47 -27.57 -1.75
CA ARG A 58 -16.32 -27.07 -0.37
C ARG A 58 -17.71 -26.87 0.22
N THR A 59 -18.04 -27.63 1.25
CA THR A 59 -19.28 -27.44 2.02
C THR A 59 -19.18 -26.17 2.86
N ILE A 60 -20.18 -25.31 2.75
CA ILE A 60 -20.39 -24.10 3.53
C ILE A 60 -21.64 -24.30 4.37
N ASN A 61 -21.52 -24.10 5.67
CA ASN A 61 -22.61 -24.14 6.63
C ASN A 61 -22.83 -22.69 7.10
N ALA A 62 -23.72 -21.97 6.43
CA ALA A 62 -23.99 -20.57 6.75
C ALA A 62 -25.08 -20.47 7.83
N PRO A 63 -24.82 -19.82 8.97
CA PRO A 63 -25.82 -19.65 10.03
C PRO A 63 -26.97 -18.76 9.53
N VAL A 64 -28.19 -19.15 9.88
CA VAL A 64 -29.43 -18.41 9.60
C VAL A 64 -30.13 -18.06 10.92
N SER A 65 -31.26 -17.35 10.86
CA SER A 65 -32.12 -17.11 12.03
C SER A 65 -31.38 -16.38 13.19
N SER A 66 -31.79 -16.64 14.44
CA SER A 66 -31.23 -16.02 15.65
C SER A 66 -29.80 -16.45 15.97
N ILE A 67 -29.35 -17.67 15.61
CA ILE A 67 -27.96 -18.11 15.88
C ILE A 67 -26.93 -17.23 15.16
N ARG A 68 -27.27 -16.74 13.95
CA ARG A 68 -26.44 -15.78 13.21
C ARG A 68 -26.22 -14.48 14.00
N LEU A 69 -27.24 -14.01 14.72
CA LEU A 69 -27.14 -12.78 15.51
C LEU A 69 -26.23 -12.97 16.72
N TYR A 70 -26.41 -14.05 17.48
CA TYR A 70 -25.55 -14.39 18.61
C TYR A 70 -24.08 -14.52 18.19
N GLN A 71 -23.81 -15.21 17.07
CA GLN A 71 -22.46 -15.36 16.54
C GLN A 71 -21.84 -14.03 16.09
N LYS A 72 -22.60 -13.14 15.44
CA LYS A 72 -22.08 -11.83 15.04
C LYS A 72 -21.65 -10.99 16.24
N ARG A 73 -22.53 -10.86 17.24
CA ARG A 73 -22.26 -10.11 18.47
C ARG A 73 -21.06 -10.70 19.22
N LEU A 74 -21.02 -12.03 19.36
CA LEU A 74 -19.89 -12.71 19.99
C LEU A 74 -18.59 -12.50 19.22
N ALA A 75 -18.60 -12.54 17.89
CA ALA A 75 -17.40 -12.30 17.09
C ALA A 75 -16.83 -10.89 17.27
N GLU A 76 -17.70 -9.87 17.40
CA GLU A 76 -17.31 -8.49 17.68
C GLU A 76 -16.65 -8.37 19.06
N ILE A 77 -17.27 -8.95 20.10
CA ILE A 77 -16.72 -9.00 21.47
C ILE A 77 -15.34 -9.69 21.47
N LEU A 78 -15.26 -10.91 20.90
CA LEU A 78 -14.02 -11.68 20.83
C LEU A 78 -12.90 -10.95 20.10
N SER A 79 -13.24 -10.15 19.07
CA SER A 79 -12.27 -9.35 18.34
C SER A 79 -11.64 -8.27 19.22
N GLY A 80 -12.36 -7.74 20.21
CA GLY A 80 -11.82 -6.78 21.18
C GLY A 80 -10.82 -7.40 22.16
N PHE A 81 -10.99 -8.67 22.51
CA PHE A 81 -10.04 -9.41 23.37
C PHE A 81 -8.79 -9.91 22.61
N TYR A 82 -8.85 -10.00 21.29
CA TYR A 82 -7.79 -10.64 20.52
C TYR A 82 -6.57 -9.73 20.31
N LYS A 83 -5.53 -9.96 21.10
CA LYS A 83 -4.19 -9.38 20.88
C LYS A 83 -3.47 -10.08 19.73
N ARG A 84 -3.55 -9.50 18.53
CA ARG A 84 -2.94 -10.02 17.29
C ARG A 84 -1.42 -10.10 17.38
N LYS A 85 -0.84 -11.23 16.95
CA LYS A 85 0.61 -11.38 16.71
C LYS A 85 1.01 -10.84 15.33
N PRO A 86 2.20 -10.22 15.17
CA PRO A 86 2.65 -9.68 13.89
C PRO A 86 2.60 -10.67 12.71
N CYS A 87 2.87 -11.95 12.94
CA CYS A 87 2.86 -13.02 11.93
C CYS A 87 1.46 -13.44 11.46
N VAL A 88 0.39 -13.05 12.16
CA VAL A 88 -0.99 -13.44 11.83
C VAL A 88 -1.61 -12.37 10.95
N HIS A 89 -1.95 -12.76 9.72
CA HIS A 89 -2.56 -11.88 8.71
C HIS A 89 -3.96 -12.34 8.29
N GLY A 90 -4.32 -13.61 8.52
CA GLY A 90 -5.65 -14.14 8.22
C GLY A 90 -6.67 -13.70 9.27
N TYR A 91 -7.84 -13.28 8.82
CA TYR A 91 -8.96 -12.86 9.69
C TYR A 91 -8.62 -11.77 10.72
N ALA A 92 -7.55 -11.01 10.47
CA ALA A 92 -7.06 -9.97 11.38
C ALA A 92 -7.35 -8.57 10.81
N LYS A 93 -7.84 -7.67 11.66
CA LYS A 93 -8.14 -6.28 11.29
C LYS A 93 -6.88 -5.58 10.77
N GLY A 94 -7.01 -4.86 9.66
CA GLY A 94 -5.89 -4.16 9.01
C GLY A 94 -4.92 -5.07 8.24
N CYS A 95 -5.12 -6.39 8.25
CA CYS A 95 -4.34 -7.35 7.48
C CYS A 95 -5.09 -7.80 6.23
N SER A 96 -4.32 -8.26 5.25
CA SER A 96 -4.79 -8.75 3.96
C SER A 96 -3.76 -9.71 3.35
N ILE A 97 -4.14 -10.42 2.30
CA ILE A 97 -3.21 -11.20 1.48
C ILE A 97 -2.01 -10.37 1.00
N LYS A 98 -2.19 -9.06 0.77
CA LYS A 98 -1.11 -8.14 0.38
C LYS A 98 -0.13 -7.93 1.52
N SER A 99 -0.64 -7.67 2.73
CA SER A 99 0.23 -7.51 3.91
C SER A 99 1.00 -8.79 4.24
N ASN A 100 0.36 -9.96 4.06
CA ASN A 100 0.98 -11.26 4.27
C ASN A 100 2.11 -11.50 3.25
N ALA A 101 1.82 -11.32 1.96
CA ALA A 101 2.80 -11.48 0.90
C ALA A 101 3.99 -10.51 1.02
N LYS A 102 3.75 -9.28 1.48
CA LYS A 102 4.77 -8.23 1.57
C LYS A 102 5.98 -8.62 2.43
N ILE A 103 5.79 -9.34 3.54
CA ILE A 103 6.91 -9.68 4.44
C ILE A 103 7.84 -10.77 3.84
N HIS A 104 7.37 -11.45 2.81
CA HIS A 104 8.11 -12.51 2.10
C HIS A 104 8.70 -12.04 0.77
N CYS A 105 8.66 -10.73 0.47
CA CYS A 105 9.25 -10.21 -0.76
C CYS A 105 10.78 -10.32 -0.76
N ARG A 106 11.36 -10.56 -1.95
CA ARG A 106 12.83 -10.63 -2.17
C ARG A 106 13.52 -11.68 -1.33
N LYS A 107 12.85 -12.82 -1.10
CA LYS A 107 13.42 -13.95 -0.37
C LYS A 107 14.06 -14.93 -1.35
N LYS A 108 15.19 -15.55 -0.98
CA LYS A 108 15.81 -16.59 -1.80
C LYS A 108 14.94 -17.83 -1.91
N TRP A 109 14.27 -18.19 -0.83
CA TRP A 109 13.39 -19.36 -0.74
C TRP A 109 12.06 -18.98 -0.09
N VAL A 110 10.96 -19.50 -0.60
CA VAL A 110 9.61 -19.40 -0.03
C VAL A 110 9.00 -20.80 0.02
N VAL A 111 8.44 -21.18 1.17
CA VAL A 111 7.73 -22.45 1.41
C VAL A 111 6.33 -22.16 1.89
N ASN A 112 5.32 -22.78 1.30
CA ASN A 112 3.92 -22.70 1.69
C ASN A 112 3.42 -24.07 2.16
N ILE A 113 2.70 -24.06 3.27
CA ILE A 113 2.09 -25.24 3.90
C ILE A 113 0.62 -24.92 4.15
N ASP A 114 -0.28 -25.83 3.79
CA ASP A 114 -1.73 -25.71 4.01
C ASP A 114 -2.16 -26.73 5.06
N LEU A 115 -3.00 -26.32 6.01
CA LEU A 115 -3.55 -27.23 7.02
C LEU A 115 -4.81 -27.94 6.48
N LYS A 116 -4.84 -29.27 6.61
CA LYS A 116 -5.97 -30.10 6.20
C LYS A 116 -7.16 -29.88 7.13
N ASP A 117 -8.34 -29.67 6.54
CA ASP A 117 -9.63 -29.56 7.23
C ASP A 117 -9.61 -28.58 8.42
N PHE A 118 -9.00 -27.41 8.21
CA PHE A 118 -8.69 -26.43 9.26
C PHE A 118 -9.85 -26.13 10.22
N PHE A 119 -11.01 -25.68 9.73
CA PHE A 119 -12.17 -25.40 10.59
C PHE A 119 -12.76 -26.67 11.24
N PRO A 120 -13.03 -27.76 10.49
CA PRO A 120 -13.48 -29.02 11.09
C PRO A 120 -12.53 -29.61 12.16
N SER A 121 -11.22 -29.38 12.04
CA SER A 121 -10.23 -29.83 13.03
C SER A 121 -10.29 -29.07 14.37
N ILE A 122 -11.02 -27.97 14.41
CA ILE A 122 -11.29 -27.20 15.63
C ILE A 122 -12.66 -27.64 16.17
N HIS A 123 -12.63 -28.76 16.89
CA HIS A 123 -13.81 -29.37 17.48
C HIS A 123 -14.28 -28.65 18.76
N PHE A 124 -15.50 -28.94 19.19
CA PHE A 124 -16.20 -28.35 20.33
C PHE A 124 -15.34 -28.27 21.60
N GLY A 125 -14.64 -29.36 21.93
CA GLY A 125 -13.74 -29.42 23.09
C GLY A 125 -12.62 -28.38 23.05
N ARG A 126 -12.02 -28.11 21.88
CA ARG A 126 -10.99 -27.06 21.73
C ARG A 126 -11.57 -25.67 21.94
N VAL A 127 -12.75 -25.41 21.38
CA VAL A 127 -13.45 -24.13 21.54
C VAL A 127 -13.85 -23.91 23.01
N ARG A 128 -14.40 -24.93 23.67
CA ARG A 128 -14.69 -24.89 25.10
C ARG A 128 -13.42 -24.65 25.93
N GLY A 129 -12.33 -25.38 25.65
CA GLY A 129 -11.05 -25.22 26.32
C GLY A 129 -10.46 -23.80 26.17
N MET A 130 -10.63 -23.18 25.00
CA MET A 130 -10.26 -21.78 24.77
C MET A 130 -11.01 -20.83 25.72
N PHE A 131 -12.32 -21.02 25.88
CA PHE A 131 -13.14 -20.19 26.79
C PHE A 131 -12.85 -20.43 28.28
N LEU A 132 -12.41 -21.63 28.64
CA LEU A 132 -11.95 -21.95 30.00
C LEU A 132 -10.57 -21.36 30.33
N SER A 133 -9.81 -20.95 29.32
CA SER A 133 -8.44 -20.47 29.48
C SER A 133 -8.37 -18.94 29.48
N GLN A 134 -7.23 -18.40 29.91
CA GLN A 134 -6.88 -16.99 29.72
C GLN A 134 -7.03 -16.56 28.24
N PRO A 135 -7.61 -15.38 27.95
CA PRO A 135 -7.97 -14.31 28.88
C PRO A 135 -9.39 -14.38 29.44
N PHE A 136 -10.13 -15.47 29.20
CA PHE A 136 -11.57 -15.53 29.49
C PHE A 136 -11.89 -16.18 30.84
N GLU A 137 -11.26 -17.32 31.13
CA GLU A 137 -11.39 -18.05 32.41
C GLU A 137 -12.84 -18.28 32.86
N PHE A 138 -13.72 -18.54 31.89
CA PHE A 138 -15.13 -18.81 32.19
C PHE A 138 -15.30 -20.09 33.00
N ASN A 139 -16.40 -20.16 33.76
CA ASN A 139 -16.82 -21.41 34.35
C ASN A 139 -17.29 -22.42 33.27
N GLY A 140 -17.43 -23.68 33.66
CA GLY A 140 -17.83 -24.77 32.75
C GLY A 140 -19.15 -24.51 32.03
N THR A 141 -20.12 -23.87 32.69
CA THR A 141 -21.45 -23.58 32.12
C THR A 141 -21.36 -22.56 31.00
N VAL A 142 -20.69 -21.44 31.24
CA VAL A 142 -20.54 -20.35 30.26
C VAL A 142 -19.67 -20.80 29.09
N ALA A 143 -18.53 -21.44 29.35
CA ALA A 143 -17.65 -21.94 28.29
C ALA A 143 -18.35 -22.95 27.36
N THR A 144 -19.18 -23.85 27.93
CA THR A 144 -19.96 -24.82 27.15
C THR A 144 -21.02 -24.11 26.31
N THR A 145 -21.71 -23.13 26.89
CA THR A 145 -22.75 -22.35 26.20
C THR A 145 -22.16 -21.57 25.03
N LEU A 146 -21.04 -20.86 25.24
CA LEU A 146 -20.35 -20.14 24.18
C LEU A 146 -19.83 -21.10 23.09
N ALA A 147 -19.30 -22.27 23.47
CA ALA A 147 -18.91 -23.29 22.50
C ALA A 147 -20.09 -23.82 21.68
N GLN A 148 -21.28 -23.98 22.28
CA GLN A 148 -22.51 -24.36 21.57
C GLN A 148 -22.97 -23.28 20.57
N ILE A 149 -22.80 -22.00 20.91
CA ILE A 149 -23.06 -20.90 19.95
C ILE A 149 -22.11 -20.99 18.76
N CYS A 150 -20.85 -21.36 18.99
CA CYS A 150 -19.79 -21.28 17.98
C CYS A 150 -19.69 -22.50 17.06
N CYS A 151 -20.05 -23.67 17.56
CA CYS A 151 -19.90 -24.92 16.82
C CYS A 151 -21.21 -25.36 16.18
N PHE A 152 -21.08 -26.03 15.03
CA PHE A 152 -22.16 -26.74 14.37
C PHE A 152 -21.66 -28.17 14.13
N GLU A 153 -22.47 -29.16 14.51
CA GLU A 153 -22.11 -30.58 14.40
C GLU A 153 -20.74 -30.92 15.01
N GLY A 154 -20.45 -30.32 16.17
CA GLY A 154 -19.26 -30.64 16.95
C GLY A 154 -17.97 -29.93 16.53
N ALA A 155 -17.99 -29.05 15.52
CA ALA A 155 -16.80 -28.29 15.10
C ALA A 155 -17.14 -26.88 14.63
N LEU A 156 -16.12 -26.06 14.35
CA LEU A 156 -16.33 -24.74 13.76
C LEU A 156 -16.87 -24.87 12.31
N PRO A 157 -18.03 -24.28 11.99
CA PRO A 157 -18.54 -24.29 10.63
C PRO A 157 -17.83 -23.27 9.74
N GLN A 158 -17.67 -23.62 8.46
CA GLN A 158 -17.29 -22.66 7.42
C GLN A 158 -18.51 -21.79 7.08
N GLY A 159 -18.49 -20.52 7.49
CA GLY A 159 -19.57 -19.56 7.23
C GLY A 159 -20.07 -18.81 8.46
N ALA A 160 -19.77 -19.30 9.67
CA ALA A 160 -20.10 -18.58 10.91
C ALA A 160 -19.19 -17.37 11.14
N ALA A 161 -19.75 -16.32 11.75
CA ALA A 161 -19.02 -15.09 12.04
C ALA A 161 -17.93 -15.28 13.12
N THR A 162 -18.13 -16.22 14.04
CA THR A 162 -17.19 -16.53 15.14
C THR A 162 -16.01 -17.40 14.70
N SER A 163 -16.19 -18.29 13.72
CA SER A 163 -15.15 -19.24 13.31
C SER A 163 -13.81 -18.58 12.99
N PRO A 164 -13.74 -17.48 12.21
CA PRO A 164 -12.48 -16.78 11.92
C PRO A 164 -11.70 -16.37 13.17
N ILE A 165 -12.34 -15.68 14.12
CA ILE A 165 -11.67 -15.15 15.30
C ILE A 165 -11.28 -16.26 16.28
N ILE A 166 -12.14 -17.27 16.46
CA ILE A 166 -11.84 -18.44 17.31
C ILE A 166 -10.65 -19.21 16.76
N SER A 167 -10.57 -19.40 15.44
CA SER A 167 -9.43 -20.09 14.83
C SER A 167 -8.10 -19.38 15.15
N ASN A 168 -8.11 -18.05 15.22
CA ASN A 168 -6.94 -17.25 15.57
C ASN A 168 -6.56 -17.34 17.05
N PHE A 169 -7.53 -17.47 17.97
CA PHE A 169 -7.26 -17.77 19.37
C PHE A 169 -6.65 -19.16 19.54
N ILE A 170 -7.24 -20.18 18.90
CA ILE A 170 -6.77 -21.58 18.96
C ILE A 170 -5.35 -21.71 18.40
N CYS A 171 -5.04 -21.04 17.29
CA CYS A 171 -3.71 -21.08 16.69
C CYS A 171 -2.64 -20.31 17.49
N ARG A 172 -2.96 -19.63 18.60
CA ARG A 172 -1.97 -18.84 19.36
C ARG A 172 -0.77 -19.67 19.84
N ARG A 173 -1.01 -20.92 20.24
CA ARG A 173 0.05 -21.86 20.63
C ARG A 173 0.90 -22.28 19.42
N LEU A 174 0.24 -22.67 18.33
CA LEU A 174 0.89 -23.00 17.06
C LEU A 174 1.77 -21.84 16.57
N ASP A 175 1.26 -20.60 16.61
CA ASP A 175 1.99 -19.41 16.22
C ASP A 175 3.24 -19.20 17.08
N ASN A 176 3.17 -19.43 18.40
CA ASN A 176 4.34 -19.32 19.29
C ASN A 176 5.43 -20.34 18.94
N ASP A 177 5.02 -21.58 18.69
CA ASP A 177 5.93 -22.67 18.37
C ASP A 177 6.60 -22.41 17.01
N LEU A 178 5.81 -22.01 15.99
CA LEU A 178 6.33 -21.70 14.65
C LEU A 178 7.19 -20.42 14.60
N ILE A 179 6.89 -19.41 15.43
CA ILE A 179 7.76 -18.24 15.59
C ILE A 179 9.12 -18.66 16.16
N SER A 180 9.11 -19.49 17.21
CA SER A 180 10.33 -19.97 17.86
C SER A 180 11.17 -20.81 16.91
N PHE A 181 10.52 -21.72 16.18
CA PHE A 181 11.12 -22.51 15.11
C PHE A 181 11.72 -21.60 14.02
N ALA A 182 10.96 -20.61 13.53
CA ALA A 182 11.43 -19.68 12.50
C ALA A 182 12.65 -18.90 12.96
N LYS A 183 12.65 -18.40 14.21
CA LYS A 183 13.77 -17.67 14.78
C LYS A 183 15.02 -18.53 14.87
N LYS A 184 14.90 -19.77 15.37
CA LYS A 184 16.01 -20.74 15.48
C LYS A 184 16.67 -21.02 14.13
N HIS A 185 15.87 -21.12 13.07
CA HIS A 185 16.34 -21.51 11.73
C HIS A 185 16.48 -20.32 10.75
N ARG A 186 16.50 -19.08 11.25
CA ARG A 186 16.66 -17.83 10.46
C ARG A 186 15.64 -17.72 9.32
N LEU A 187 14.38 -18.02 9.62
CA LEU A 187 13.24 -17.94 8.71
C LEU A 187 12.37 -16.73 9.06
N THR A 188 11.69 -16.19 8.06
CA THR A 188 10.52 -15.32 8.24
C THR A 188 9.27 -16.19 8.17
N TYR A 189 8.36 -16.03 9.13
CA TYR A 189 7.12 -16.81 9.24
C TYR A 189 5.89 -15.89 9.21
N SER A 190 4.85 -16.34 8.50
CA SER A 190 3.49 -15.81 8.61
C SER A 190 2.43 -16.89 8.50
N ARG A 191 1.22 -16.57 8.98
CA ARG A 191 0.02 -17.38 8.82
C ARG A 191 -1.15 -16.54 8.32
N TYR A 192 -1.81 -17.04 7.28
CA TYR A 192 -3.06 -16.53 6.75
C TYR A 192 -4.12 -17.63 6.83
N ALA A 193 -4.88 -17.65 7.93
CA ALA A 193 -5.82 -18.73 8.24
C ALA A 193 -5.10 -20.08 8.34
N ASP A 194 -5.37 -20.99 7.41
CA ASP A 194 -4.78 -22.31 7.23
C ASP A 194 -3.48 -22.31 6.41
N ASP A 195 -3.20 -21.24 5.66
CA ASP A 195 -1.97 -21.08 4.90
C ASP A 195 -0.83 -20.60 5.81
N ILE A 196 0.19 -21.42 5.98
CA ILE A 196 1.46 -21.09 6.63
C ILE A 196 2.50 -20.79 5.56
N THR A 197 3.33 -19.77 5.78
CA THR A 197 4.42 -19.41 4.87
C THR A 197 5.72 -19.20 5.63
N PHE A 198 6.76 -19.90 5.20
CA PHE A 198 8.15 -19.65 5.59
C PHE A 198 8.93 -19.06 4.43
N SER A 199 9.94 -18.25 4.73
CA SER A 199 10.88 -17.78 3.71
C SER A 199 12.22 -17.43 4.30
N THR A 200 13.29 -17.51 3.51
CA THR A 200 14.64 -17.17 3.97
C THR A 200 15.52 -16.60 2.86
N ASN A 201 16.61 -15.93 3.26
CA ASN A 201 17.68 -15.45 2.38
C ASN A 201 18.96 -16.28 2.50
N LEU A 202 18.91 -17.39 3.25
CA LEU A 202 20.00 -18.36 3.28
C LEU A 202 20.28 -18.91 1.87
N PRO A 203 21.53 -19.28 1.55
CA PRO A 203 21.88 -19.82 0.24
C PRO A 203 21.07 -21.06 -0.14
N ALA A 204 20.90 -21.98 0.82
CA ALA A 204 20.08 -23.19 0.67
C ALA A 204 18.86 -23.15 1.59
N LEU A 205 17.84 -23.94 1.25
CA LEU A 205 16.72 -24.21 2.15
C LEU A 205 17.23 -25.02 3.36
N PRO A 206 16.97 -24.59 4.61
CA PRO A 206 17.41 -25.34 5.78
C PRO A 206 16.75 -26.72 5.85
N GLU A 207 17.52 -27.79 6.07
CA GLU A 207 17.00 -29.16 6.25
C GLU A 207 15.99 -29.26 7.39
N SER A 208 16.12 -28.41 8.41
CA SER A 208 15.12 -28.26 9.46
C SER A 208 13.71 -27.95 8.94
N VAL A 209 13.56 -27.33 7.76
CA VAL A 209 12.28 -27.11 7.10
C VAL A 209 11.88 -28.34 6.28
N GLY A 210 12.83 -28.90 5.53
CA GLY A 210 12.61 -30.06 4.67
C GLY A 210 13.69 -30.22 3.59
N THR A 211 13.59 -31.30 2.85
CA THR A 211 14.49 -31.70 1.77
C THR A 211 13.73 -31.78 0.45
N ILE A 212 14.41 -31.44 -0.65
CA ILE A 212 13.84 -31.56 -2.00
C ILE A 212 14.10 -32.99 -2.47
N ALA A 213 13.04 -33.73 -2.73
CA ALA A 213 13.11 -35.10 -3.24
C ALA A 213 13.55 -35.13 -4.71
N SER A 214 13.90 -36.32 -5.20
CA SER A 214 14.36 -36.53 -6.59
C SER A 214 13.33 -36.16 -7.65
N ASP A 215 12.04 -36.23 -7.31
CA ASP A 215 10.93 -35.81 -8.18
C ASP A 215 10.68 -34.29 -8.15
N GLY A 216 11.48 -33.54 -7.40
CA GLY A 216 11.39 -32.10 -7.24
C GLY A 216 10.36 -31.62 -6.22
N SER A 217 9.65 -32.52 -5.53
CA SER A 217 8.73 -32.19 -4.44
C SER A 217 9.49 -31.83 -3.15
N LEU A 218 8.85 -31.09 -2.24
CA LEU A 218 9.41 -30.78 -0.92
C LEU A 218 8.84 -31.72 0.13
N GLU A 219 9.71 -32.49 0.76
CA GLU A 219 9.40 -33.29 1.93
C GLU A 219 9.73 -32.48 3.18
N LEU A 220 8.70 -32.14 3.97
CA LEU A 220 8.91 -31.42 5.23
C LEU A 220 9.62 -32.30 6.24
N SER A 221 10.50 -31.69 7.05
CA SER A 221 11.19 -32.39 8.12
C SER A 221 10.22 -32.94 9.17
N ASP A 222 10.59 -34.05 9.80
CA ASP A 222 9.80 -34.66 10.86
C ASP A 222 9.60 -33.72 12.05
N ASP A 223 10.59 -32.87 12.36
CA ASP A 223 10.49 -31.90 13.44
C ASP A 223 9.38 -30.87 13.19
N LEU A 224 9.30 -30.34 11.97
CA LEU A 224 8.27 -29.38 11.61
C LEU A 224 6.89 -30.04 11.55
N ARG A 225 6.81 -31.29 11.06
CA ARG A 225 5.58 -32.10 11.06
C ARG A 225 5.07 -32.33 12.48
N ARG A 226 5.92 -32.87 13.35
CA ARG A 226 5.61 -33.12 14.77
C ARG A 226 5.18 -31.85 15.50
N LEU A 227 5.78 -30.70 15.19
CA LEU A 227 5.42 -29.41 15.79
C LEU A 227 3.98 -29.01 15.43
N ILE A 228 3.59 -29.16 14.16
CA ILE A 228 2.23 -28.85 13.69
C ILE A 228 1.22 -29.86 14.27
N GLU A 229 1.55 -31.15 14.27
CA GLU A 229 0.70 -32.23 14.82
C GLU A 229 0.49 -32.11 16.33
N LYS A 230 1.53 -31.71 17.07
CA LYS A 230 1.45 -31.41 18.52
C LYS A 230 0.45 -30.29 18.83
N ASN A 231 0.14 -29.43 17.85
CA ASN A 231 -0.87 -28.39 17.95
C ASN A 231 -2.25 -28.84 17.41
N SER A 232 -2.44 -30.15 17.23
CA SER A 232 -3.68 -30.80 16.78
C SER A 232 -4.13 -30.30 15.41
N PHE A 233 -3.19 -30.17 14.48
CA PHE A 233 -3.45 -29.88 13.07
C PHE A 233 -2.70 -30.88 12.19
N ASN A 234 -3.29 -31.21 11.05
CA ASN A 234 -2.68 -32.09 10.05
C ASN A 234 -2.27 -31.27 8.83
N ILE A 235 -1.15 -31.63 8.22
CA ILE A 235 -0.66 -31.00 7.00
C ILE A 235 -1.40 -31.56 5.78
N ASN A 236 -1.64 -30.73 4.79
CA ASN A 236 -2.14 -31.14 3.49
C ASN A 236 -0.97 -31.38 2.53
N GLU A 237 -0.47 -32.61 2.48
CA GLU A 237 0.70 -33.01 1.67
C GLU A 237 0.60 -32.54 0.22
N SER A 238 -0.57 -32.70 -0.41
CA SER A 238 -0.81 -32.32 -1.81
C SER A 238 -0.73 -30.81 -2.09
N LYS A 239 -0.60 -29.98 -1.06
CA LYS A 239 -0.55 -28.53 -1.15
C LYS A 239 0.73 -27.92 -0.58
N ILE A 240 1.69 -28.74 -0.15
CA ILE A 240 3.03 -28.26 0.17
C ILE A 240 3.66 -27.74 -1.11
N ARG A 241 4.24 -26.54 -1.06
CA ARG A 241 4.92 -25.92 -2.19
C ARG A 241 6.16 -25.18 -1.72
N TYR A 242 7.15 -25.12 -2.59
CA TYR A 242 8.27 -24.20 -2.42
C TYR A 242 8.63 -23.54 -3.75
N SER A 243 9.41 -22.46 -3.67
CA SER A 243 10.01 -21.82 -4.82
C SER A 243 11.26 -21.05 -4.40
N ASP A 244 12.34 -21.22 -5.16
CA ASP A 244 13.51 -20.35 -5.08
C ASP A 244 13.27 -19.01 -5.81
N ARG A 245 14.24 -18.10 -5.77
CA ARG A 245 14.16 -16.76 -6.37
C ARG A 245 14.14 -16.74 -7.91
N HIS A 246 14.68 -17.77 -8.55
CA HIS A 246 14.73 -17.93 -10.00
C HIS A 246 13.38 -18.42 -10.53
N ASN A 247 12.65 -19.16 -9.71
CA ASN A 247 11.28 -19.58 -9.94
C ASN A 247 10.26 -18.55 -9.45
N ARG A 248 9.03 -18.61 -9.95
CA ARG A 248 7.95 -17.71 -9.51
C ARG A 248 7.55 -18.05 -8.07
N GLN A 249 7.87 -17.18 -7.14
CA GLN A 249 7.47 -17.29 -5.75
C GLN A 249 6.07 -16.71 -5.53
N GLU A 250 5.27 -17.39 -4.72
CA GLU A 250 3.90 -16.97 -4.41
C GLU A 250 3.60 -17.06 -2.92
N VAL A 251 2.85 -16.09 -2.41
CA VAL A 251 2.28 -16.11 -1.07
C VAL A 251 0.83 -15.65 -1.17
N THR A 252 -0.11 -16.47 -0.69
CA THR A 252 -1.56 -16.16 -0.72
C THR A 252 -2.07 -15.73 -2.10
N GLY A 253 -1.56 -16.34 -3.17
CA GLY A 253 -1.97 -16.03 -4.54
C GLY A 253 -1.27 -14.82 -5.19
N LEU A 254 -0.32 -14.18 -4.51
CA LEU A 254 0.42 -13.01 -4.99
C LEU A 254 1.89 -13.36 -5.23
N THR A 255 2.45 -12.86 -6.34
CA THR A 255 3.87 -13.01 -6.65
C THR A 255 4.72 -12.15 -5.73
N VAL A 256 5.85 -12.68 -5.23
CA VAL A 256 6.69 -12.01 -4.22
C VAL A 256 8.17 -11.88 -4.57
N ASN A 257 8.63 -12.35 -5.73
CA ASN A 257 10.06 -12.31 -6.12
C ASN A 257 10.74 -10.96 -5.86
N GLU A 258 10.12 -9.84 -6.26
CA GLU A 258 10.68 -8.49 -6.08
C GLU A 258 9.81 -7.58 -5.20
N LYS A 259 8.50 -7.62 -5.48
CA LYS A 259 7.45 -6.86 -4.79
C LYS A 259 6.16 -7.64 -4.89
N THR A 260 5.22 -7.37 -3.98
CA THR A 260 3.88 -7.95 -4.06
C THR A 260 3.21 -7.56 -5.37
N ASN A 261 2.84 -8.56 -6.16
CA ASN A 261 2.25 -8.35 -7.48
C ASN A 261 1.19 -9.41 -7.80
N VAL A 262 0.28 -9.10 -8.72
CA VAL A 262 -0.65 -10.10 -9.26
C VAL A 262 0.06 -10.94 -10.32
N ARG A 263 -0.39 -12.19 -10.53
CA ARG A 263 0.12 -13.03 -11.61
C ARG A 263 -0.08 -12.37 -12.97
N ARG A 264 0.92 -12.48 -13.86
CA ARG A 264 0.83 -11.99 -15.26
C ARG A 264 -0.38 -12.58 -15.99
N THR A 265 -0.72 -13.85 -15.74
CA THR A 265 -1.90 -14.50 -16.31
C THR A 265 -3.22 -13.88 -15.86
N TYR A 266 -3.29 -13.37 -14.63
CA TYR A 266 -4.47 -12.65 -14.13
C TYR A 266 -4.67 -11.34 -14.91
N VAL A 267 -3.60 -10.56 -15.07
CA VAL A 267 -3.61 -9.32 -15.86
C VAL A 267 -4.00 -9.58 -17.31
N ARG A 268 -3.43 -10.61 -17.94
CA ARG A 268 -3.76 -11.01 -19.32
C ARG A 268 -5.24 -11.37 -19.49
N ARG A 269 -5.82 -12.12 -18.54
CA ARG A 269 -7.25 -12.45 -18.56
C ARG A 269 -8.14 -11.21 -18.48
N VAL A 270 -7.80 -10.23 -17.63
CA VAL A 270 -8.56 -8.98 -17.54
C VAL A 270 -8.43 -8.16 -18.83
N ARG A 271 -7.23 -8.07 -19.43
CA ARG A 271 -7.05 -7.43 -20.73
C ARG A 271 -7.88 -8.10 -21.82
N ALA A 272 -7.91 -9.42 -21.86
CA ALA A 272 -8.72 -10.16 -22.82
C ALA A 272 -10.22 -9.88 -22.66
N MET A 273 -10.72 -9.81 -21.41
CA MET A 273 -12.11 -9.43 -21.14
C MET A 273 -12.44 -8.02 -21.66
N LEU A 274 -11.59 -7.04 -21.38
CA LEU A 274 -11.81 -5.66 -21.84
C LEU A 274 -11.70 -5.53 -23.36
N HIS A 275 -10.77 -6.27 -23.97
CA HIS A 275 -10.63 -6.31 -25.42
C HIS A 275 -11.86 -6.94 -26.09
N ALA A 276 -12.36 -8.07 -25.58
CA ALA A 276 -13.57 -8.70 -26.11
C ALA A 276 -14.77 -7.75 -26.01
N TRP A 277 -14.95 -7.07 -24.89
CA TRP A 277 -16.00 -6.06 -24.73
C TRP A 277 -15.83 -4.92 -25.74
N GLN A 278 -14.60 -4.43 -25.92
CA GLN A 278 -14.33 -3.35 -26.88
C GLN A 278 -14.59 -3.73 -28.34
N GLN A 279 -14.23 -4.96 -28.74
CA GLN A 279 -14.35 -5.40 -30.14
C GLN A 279 -15.74 -5.90 -30.50
N TYR A 280 -16.39 -6.62 -29.59
CA TYR A 280 -17.64 -7.34 -29.87
C TYR A 280 -18.84 -6.78 -29.10
N GLY A 281 -18.65 -5.77 -28.26
CA GLY A 281 -19.70 -5.24 -27.39
C GLY A 281 -19.93 -6.11 -26.14
N LEU A 282 -20.71 -5.58 -25.20
CA LEU A 282 -20.90 -6.17 -23.88
C LEU A 282 -21.58 -7.55 -23.94
N LYS A 283 -22.61 -7.68 -24.78
CA LYS A 283 -23.43 -8.89 -24.92
C LYS A 283 -22.59 -10.09 -25.37
N ASP A 284 -21.84 -9.93 -26.46
CA ASP A 284 -21.04 -11.02 -27.03
C ASP A 284 -19.83 -11.37 -26.16
N ALA A 285 -19.18 -10.37 -25.56
CA ALA A 285 -18.10 -10.60 -24.61
C ALA A 285 -18.58 -11.36 -23.35
N ALA A 286 -19.77 -11.05 -22.85
CA ALA A 286 -20.37 -11.76 -21.73
C ALA A 286 -20.67 -13.22 -22.11
N ARG A 287 -21.30 -13.45 -23.26
CA ARG A 287 -21.60 -14.79 -23.78
C ARG A 287 -20.33 -15.66 -23.89
N GLU A 288 -19.31 -15.19 -24.61
CA GLU A 288 -18.04 -15.93 -24.77
C GLU A 288 -17.40 -16.24 -23.41
N HIS A 289 -17.44 -15.29 -22.47
CA HIS A 289 -16.86 -15.48 -21.15
C HIS A 289 -17.51 -16.62 -20.36
N PHE A 290 -18.84 -16.67 -20.33
CA PHE A 290 -19.56 -17.66 -19.54
C PHE A 290 -19.60 -19.04 -20.21
N GLU A 291 -19.56 -19.10 -21.54
CA GLU A 291 -19.38 -20.36 -22.29
C GLU A 291 -18.01 -20.99 -22.04
N LYS A 292 -16.96 -20.16 -21.96
CA LYS A 292 -15.58 -20.63 -21.82
C LYS A 292 -15.11 -20.87 -20.38
N TYR A 293 -15.63 -20.11 -19.42
CA TYR A 293 -15.08 -20.06 -18.06
C TYR A 293 -16.09 -20.28 -16.92
N SER A 294 -17.40 -20.37 -17.17
CA SER A 294 -18.36 -20.69 -16.09
C SER A 294 -18.51 -22.20 -15.93
N ASP A 295 -18.90 -22.64 -14.73
CA ASP A 295 -19.31 -24.02 -14.42
C ASP A 295 -20.67 -24.36 -15.11
N LYS A 296 -20.78 -24.08 -16.41
CA LYS A 296 -21.90 -24.37 -17.33
C LYS A 296 -23.24 -23.69 -17.05
N VAL A 297 -23.32 -22.70 -16.14
CA VAL A 297 -24.58 -22.00 -15.85
C VAL A 297 -24.45 -20.54 -16.27
N MET A 298 -25.23 -20.16 -17.29
CA MET A 298 -25.38 -18.77 -17.69
C MET A 298 -26.13 -18.02 -16.57
N PRO A 299 -25.58 -16.91 -16.04
CA PRO A 299 -26.29 -16.11 -15.04
C PRO A 299 -27.53 -15.45 -15.64
N GLU A 300 -28.50 -15.10 -14.79
CA GLU A 300 -29.75 -14.43 -15.19
C GLU A 300 -29.51 -13.08 -15.89
N TYR A 301 -28.46 -12.35 -15.48
CA TYR A 301 -28.04 -11.08 -16.10
C TYR A 301 -26.56 -11.15 -16.52
N PRO A 302 -26.23 -11.77 -17.68
CA PRO A 302 -24.85 -11.99 -18.13
C PRO A 302 -24.04 -10.71 -18.29
N GLU A 303 -24.58 -9.69 -18.95
CA GLU A 303 -23.90 -8.43 -19.22
C GLU A 303 -23.52 -7.71 -17.92
N LEU A 304 -24.48 -7.58 -17.01
CA LEU A 304 -24.27 -6.96 -15.70
C LEU A 304 -23.25 -7.77 -14.87
N THR A 305 -23.36 -9.09 -14.89
CA THR A 305 -22.45 -9.99 -14.16
C THR A 305 -21.03 -9.89 -14.72
N PHE A 306 -20.87 -9.91 -16.04
CA PHE A 306 -19.58 -9.76 -16.72
C PHE A 306 -18.94 -8.40 -16.40
N SER A 307 -19.70 -7.30 -16.52
CA SER A 307 -19.23 -5.96 -16.17
C SER A 307 -18.77 -5.87 -14.71
N ARG A 308 -19.53 -6.47 -13.77
CA ARG A 308 -19.15 -6.57 -12.35
C ARG A 308 -17.89 -7.41 -12.13
N ILE A 309 -17.73 -8.53 -12.82
CA ILE A 309 -16.52 -9.36 -12.75
C ILE A 309 -15.32 -8.57 -13.27
N ALA A 310 -15.41 -7.94 -14.43
CA ALA A 310 -14.33 -7.12 -15.00
C ALA A 310 -13.92 -6.00 -14.03
N THR A 311 -14.90 -5.24 -13.54
CA THR A 311 -14.73 -4.17 -12.56
C THR A 311 -14.06 -4.67 -11.27
N GLY A 312 -14.56 -5.78 -10.71
CA GLY A 312 -14.01 -6.39 -9.50
C GLY A 312 -12.56 -6.84 -9.68
N ARG A 313 -12.22 -7.43 -10.82
CA ARG A 313 -10.84 -7.83 -11.13
C ARG A 313 -9.91 -6.62 -11.28
N ILE A 314 -10.37 -5.53 -11.88
CA ILE A 314 -9.61 -4.27 -11.96
C ILE A 314 -9.39 -3.66 -10.56
N ARG A 315 -10.41 -3.66 -9.69
CA ARG A 315 -10.28 -3.23 -8.28
C ARG A 315 -9.26 -4.06 -7.51
N PHE A 316 -9.22 -5.37 -7.75
CA PHE A 316 -8.21 -6.24 -7.16
C PHE A 316 -6.79 -5.87 -7.64
N ILE A 317 -6.61 -5.61 -8.93
CA ILE A 317 -5.33 -5.13 -9.50
C ILE A 317 -4.92 -3.81 -8.82
N ARG A 318 -5.84 -2.85 -8.65
CA ARG A 318 -5.62 -1.60 -7.92
C ARG A 318 -5.15 -1.85 -6.49
N GLN A 319 -5.84 -2.72 -5.76
CA GLN A 319 -5.53 -3.04 -4.36
C GLN A 319 -4.11 -3.58 -4.20
N ILE A 320 -3.69 -4.46 -5.12
CA ILE A 320 -2.37 -5.11 -5.06
C ILE A 320 -1.27 -4.21 -5.61
N LYS A 321 -1.38 -3.79 -6.88
CA LYS A 321 -0.33 -3.05 -7.58
C LYS A 321 -0.24 -1.59 -7.16
N GLY A 322 -1.28 -1.09 -6.52
CA GLY A 322 -1.43 0.32 -6.22
C GLY A 322 -2.16 1.04 -7.34
N PRO A 323 -2.79 2.16 -7.01
CA PRO A 323 -3.59 2.88 -7.97
C PRO A 323 -2.80 3.72 -8.99
N ASP A 324 -1.48 3.81 -8.82
CA ASP A 324 -0.54 4.43 -9.77
C ASP A 324 0.04 3.46 -10.78
N ASP A 325 -0.28 2.19 -10.58
CA ASP A 325 -0.06 1.09 -11.49
C ASP A 325 -0.35 1.48 -12.94
N HIS A 326 0.63 1.61 -13.84
CA HIS A 326 0.37 1.85 -15.27
C HIS A 326 -0.58 0.78 -15.85
N VAL A 327 -0.53 -0.47 -15.37
CA VAL A 327 -1.45 -1.54 -15.76
C VAL A 327 -2.86 -1.23 -15.31
N TYR A 328 -3.04 -0.83 -14.05
CA TYR A 328 -4.34 -0.46 -13.50
C TYR A 328 -4.91 0.77 -14.22
N ARG A 329 -4.11 1.82 -14.41
CA ARG A 329 -4.51 3.06 -15.08
C ARG A 329 -4.97 2.81 -16.52
N ASN A 330 -4.28 1.96 -17.26
CA ASN A 330 -4.70 1.62 -18.63
C ASN A 330 -6.04 0.85 -18.63
N MET A 331 -6.21 -0.13 -17.74
CA MET A 331 -7.47 -0.87 -17.61
C MET A 331 -8.62 0.02 -17.13
N PHE A 332 -8.34 0.96 -16.24
CA PHE A 332 -9.30 1.96 -15.78
C PHE A 332 -9.81 2.81 -16.94
N ARG A 333 -8.92 3.34 -17.78
CA ARG A 333 -9.33 4.15 -18.94
C ARG A 333 -10.16 3.34 -19.91
N GLN A 334 -9.70 2.12 -20.21
CA GLN A 334 -10.40 1.23 -21.13
C GLN A 334 -11.82 0.91 -20.63
N ILE A 335 -11.98 0.51 -19.36
CA ILE A 335 -13.31 0.19 -18.83
C ILE A 335 -14.22 1.43 -18.71
N LYS A 336 -13.67 2.60 -18.40
CA LYS A 336 -14.43 3.87 -18.36
C LYS A 336 -14.88 4.33 -19.75
N ALA A 337 -14.10 4.07 -20.79
CA ALA A 337 -14.50 4.33 -22.17
C ALA A 337 -15.61 3.37 -22.63
N LEU A 338 -15.61 2.13 -22.14
CA LEU A 338 -16.65 1.15 -22.43
C LEU A 338 -17.97 1.42 -21.68
N ASP A 339 -17.88 1.86 -20.42
CA ASP A 339 -19.02 2.17 -19.58
C ASP A 339 -18.64 3.25 -18.54
N ALA A 340 -19.09 4.48 -18.80
CA ALA A 340 -18.82 5.64 -17.95
C ALA A 340 -19.47 5.53 -16.55
N SER A 341 -20.55 4.76 -16.42
CA SER A 341 -21.34 4.61 -15.19
C SER A 341 -20.62 3.80 -14.10
N ILE A 342 -19.60 3.02 -14.48
CA ILE A 342 -18.86 2.17 -13.55
C ILE A 342 -18.15 3.01 -12.48
N LYS A 343 -18.52 2.80 -11.22
CA LYS A 343 -17.89 3.45 -10.06
C LYS A 343 -16.52 2.85 -9.77
N LEU A 344 -15.50 3.38 -10.44
CA LEU A 344 -14.08 3.11 -10.22
C LEU A 344 -13.40 4.46 -10.05
N ASP A 345 -12.48 4.54 -9.09
CA ASP A 345 -11.76 5.78 -8.78
C ASP A 345 -10.27 5.62 -9.10
N LEU A 346 -9.75 6.46 -10.00
CA LEU A 346 -8.36 6.83 -9.94
C LEU A 346 -8.17 7.66 -8.67
N PRO A 347 -7.15 7.42 -7.83
CA PRO A 347 -6.70 8.46 -6.91
C PRO A 347 -6.44 9.68 -7.77
N ALA A 348 -7.00 10.79 -7.36
CA ALA A 348 -6.65 12.06 -7.93
C ALA A 348 -5.17 12.29 -7.64
N PHE A 349 -4.30 11.93 -8.58
CA PHE A 349 -2.90 12.35 -8.55
C PHE A 349 -2.77 13.85 -8.84
N PHE A 350 -3.89 14.50 -9.14
CA PHE A 350 -4.03 15.92 -9.31
C PHE A 350 -5.41 16.32 -8.78
N ASN A 351 -5.60 16.29 -7.46
CA ASN A 351 -6.55 17.26 -6.91
C ASN A 351 -5.82 18.60 -6.95
N THR A 352 -5.87 19.27 -8.11
CA THR A 352 -5.74 20.72 -8.10
C THR A 352 -6.83 21.26 -7.22
N PRO A 353 -6.51 22.07 -6.21
CA PRO A 353 -7.52 22.89 -5.55
C PRO A 353 -8.34 23.65 -6.60
N ASP A 354 -9.64 23.79 -6.36
CA ASP A 354 -10.51 24.55 -7.26
C ASP A 354 -9.97 25.98 -7.41
N GLY A 355 -9.92 26.46 -8.66
CA GLY A 355 -9.42 27.79 -9.00
C GLY A 355 -7.95 27.86 -9.44
N CYS A 356 -7.18 26.77 -9.38
CA CYS A 356 -5.83 26.72 -9.96
C CYS A 356 -5.86 26.63 -11.49
N ASN A 357 -5.05 27.43 -12.18
CA ASN A 357 -4.91 27.41 -13.64
C ASN A 357 -3.76 26.51 -14.13
N ALA A 358 -2.80 26.17 -13.26
CA ALA A 358 -1.69 25.28 -13.58
C ALA A 358 -1.26 24.38 -12.41
N VAL A 359 -0.62 23.25 -12.75
CA VAL A 359 0.07 22.35 -11.81
C VAL A 359 1.55 22.29 -12.15
N VAL A 360 2.40 22.49 -11.15
CA VAL A 360 3.85 22.31 -11.28
C VAL A 360 4.27 21.02 -10.56
N LEU A 361 5.00 20.16 -11.27
CA LEU A 361 5.63 18.92 -10.80
C LEU A 361 7.14 19.15 -10.73
N CYS A 362 7.75 19.02 -9.56
CA CYS A 362 9.17 19.28 -9.37
C CYS A 362 10.00 18.00 -9.35
N GLU A 363 11.30 18.13 -9.61
CA GLU A 363 12.29 17.04 -9.51
C GLU A 363 12.37 16.49 -8.09
N GLY A 364 12.50 17.38 -7.12
CA GLY A 364 12.58 17.09 -5.70
C GLY A 364 11.23 17.14 -4.98
N LYS A 365 11.14 16.41 -3.87
CA LYS A 365 9.95 16.38 -3.01
C LYS A 365 9.70 17.69 -2.27
N THR A 366 10.77 18.42 -2.01
CA THR A 366 10.81 19.62 -1.17
C THR A 366 10.64 20.90 -1.97
N ASP A 367 10.97 20.89 -3.26
CA ASP A 367 11.02 22.07 -4.13
C ASP A 367 9.68 22.81 -4.18
N GLY A 368 8.59 22.05 -4.24
CA GLY A 368 7.24 22.60 -4.22
C GLY A 368 6.92 23.40 -2.95
N LEU A 369 7.57 23.11 -1.82
CA LEU A 369 7.43 23.90 -0.59
C LEU A 369 8.17 25.24 -0.71
N HIS A 370 9.40 25.23 -1.23
CA HIS A 370 10.17 26.45 -1.47
C HIS A 370 9.45 27.39 -2.44
N LEU A 371 8.99 26.85 -3.57
CA LEU A 371 8.25 27.61 -4.58
C LEU A 371 6.92 28.13 -4.05
N GLN A 372 6.20 27.35 -3.25
CA GLN A 372 4.97 27.82 -2.63
C GLN A 372 5.21 28.96 -1.63
N ALA A 373 6.30 28.91 -0.87
CA ALA A 373 6.69 29.97 0.05
C ALA A 373 7.10 31.26 -0.70
N ALA A 374 7.90 31.11 -1.77
CA ALA A 374 8.33 32.20 -2.63
C ALA A 374 7.15 32.87 -3.36
N LEU A 375 6.19 32.07 -3.87
CA LEU A 375 5.00 32.63 -4.52
C LEU A 375 4.15 33.44 -3.53
N ARG A 376 4.00 32.97 -2.28
CA ARG A 376 3.31 33.73 -1.23
C ARG A 376 4.03 35.05 -0.91
N TYR A 377 5.36 35.06 -0.94
CA TYR A 377 6.16 36.26 -0.74
C TYR A 377 5.86 37.30 -1.83
N PHE A 378 5.92 36.94 -3.11
CA PHE A 378 5.64 37.88 -4.20
C PHE A 378 4.18 38.31 -4.26
N ILE A 379 3.22 37.40 -4.04
CA ILE A 379 1.80 37.77 -3.96
C ILE A 379 1.57 38.77 -2.83
N GLY A 380 2.26 38.62 -1.69
CA GLY A 380 2.22 39.57 -0.59
C GLY A 380 2.73 40.98 -0.96
N LYS A 381 3.59 41.09 -1.98
CA LYS A 381 4.05 42.36 -2.56
C LYS A 381 3.16 42.90 -3.68
N GLY A 382 2.07 42.20 -4.03
CA GLY A 382 1.22 42.55 -5.16
C GLY A 382 1.74 42.08 -6.52
N GLU A 383 2.76 41.23 -6.54
CA GLU A 383 3.38 40.68 -7.75
C GLU A 383 2.89 39.25 -8.03
N PHE A 384 2.91 38.83 -9.29
CA PHE A 384 2.45 37.49 -9.73
C PHE A 384 1.06 37.07 -9.21
N THR A 385 0.16 38.01 -8.91
CA THR A 385 -1.16 37.74 -8.31
C THR A 385 -2.09 36.91 -9.22
N GLY A 386 -1.81 36.90 -10.53
CA GLY A 386 -2.50 36.05 -11.51
C GLY A 386 -2.05 34.58 -11.52
N LEU A 387 -0.92 34.24 -10.87
CA LEU A 387 -0.39 32.88 -10.82
C LEU A 387 -1.14 32.04 -9.78
N LYS A 388 -2.17 31.32 -10.25
CA LYS A 388 -2.92 30.34 -9.43
C LYS A 388 -2.35 28.93 -9.61
N ILE A 389 -1.12 28.75 -9.14
CA ILE A 389 -0.35 27.51 -9.34
C ILE A 389 -0.51 26.57 -8.14
N TYR A 390 -0.71 25.28 -8.43
CA TYR A 390 -0.57 24.23 -7.44
C TYR A 390 0.76 23.49 -7.61
N PHE A 391 1.66 23.61 -6.63
CA PHE A 391 2.89 22.82 -6.57
C PHE A 391 2.58 21.42 -6.01
N HIS A 392 2.75 20.39 -6.84
CA HIS A 392 2.37 19.03 -6.50
C HIS A 392 3.24 18.47 -5.36
N ARG A 393 2.60 17.94 -4.32
CA ARG A 393 3.26 17.27 -3.20
C ARG A 393 3.27 15.75 -3.41
N TYR A 394 4.47 15.20 -3.58
CA TYR A 394 4.65 13.76 -3.69
C TYR A 394 4.42 13.06 -2.34
N PRO A 395 3.85 11.85 -2.31
CA PRO A 395 3.78 11.05 -1.09
C PRO A 395 5.18 10.72 -0.57
N ASP A 396 5.39 10.74 0.76
CA ASP A 396 6.71 10.53 1.39
C ASP A 396 7.48 9.29 0.87
N LYS A 397 6.74 8.23 0.55
CA LYS A 397 7.27 6.92 0.10
C LYS A 397 7.61 6.86 -1.38
N MET A 398 7.19 7.84 -2.18
CA MET A 398 7.49 7.88 -3.61
C MET A 398 8.92 8.37 -3.78
N ASP A 399 9.76 7.68 -4.53
CA ASP A 399 11.10 8.18 -4.86
C ASP A 399 10.98 8.91 -6.20
N ILE A 400 11.02 10.24 -6.20
CA ILE A 400 10.94 11.08 -7.40
C ILE A 400 12.35 11.51 -7.78
N ASN A 401 12.63 11.57 -9.09
CA ASN A 401 13.88 12.04 -9.65
C ASN A 401 13.68 12.49 -11.11
N ASN A 402 14.69 13.13 -11.68
CA ASN A 402 14.75 13.54 -13.09
C ASN A 402 14.22 12.49 -14.09
N SER A 403 14.64 11.22 -13.99
CA SER A 403 14.22 10.16 -14.92
C SER A 403 12.72 9.84 -14.82
N ILE A 404 12.18 9.84 -13.60
CA ILE A 404 10.76 9.57 -13.35
C ILE A 404 9.91 10.75 -13.83
N LEU A 405 10.32 11.98 -13.53
CA LEU A 405 9.63 13.19 -13.95
C LEU A 405 9.63 13.34 -15.48
N TYR A 406 10.77 13.06 -16.14
CA TYR A 406 10.86 13.07 -17.60
C TYR A 406 9.96 12.01 -18.24
N LYS A 407 9.94 10.79 -17.68
CA LYS A 407 9.02 9.74 -18.13
C LYS A 407 7.55 10.12 -17.91
N CYS A 408 7.24 10.91 -16.90
CA CYS A 408 5.91 11.52 -16.74
C CYS A 408 5.58 12.46 -17.90
N CYS A 409 6.54 13.22 -18.42
CA CYS A 409 6.35 14.05 -19.60
C CYS A 409 5.99 13.17 -20.82
N GLU A 410 6.88 12.24 -21.17
CA GLU A 410 6.72 11.37 -22.36
C GLU A 410 5.40 10.59 -22.36
N THR A 411 5.00 10.05 -21.20
CA THR A 411 3.80 9.23 -21.10
C THR A 411 2.50 10.04 -20.99
N SER A 412 2.58 11.35 -20.70
CA SER A 412 1.42 12.21 -20.53
C SER A 412 1.00 12.94 -21.79
N VAL A 413 1.87 13.01 -22.82
CA VAL A 413 1.57 13.57 -24.15
C VAL A 413 0.34 12.92 -24.79
N THR A 414 0.05 11.65 -24.49
CA THR A 414 -1.10 10.92 -25.07
C THR A 414 -2.45 11.21 -24.39
N ARG A 415 -2.50 12.11 -23.39
CA ARG A 415 -3.70 12.41 -22.59
C ARG A 415 -4.16 13.84 -22.81
N GLN A 416 -5.40 14.03 -23.28
CA GLN A 416 -6.01 15.36 -23.28
C GLN A 416 -6.24 15.83 -21.82
N SER A 417 -5.73 17.01 -21.48
CA SER A 417 -5.81 17.58 -20.13
C SER A 417 -6.57 18.90 -20.13
N ASN A 418 -7.49 19.06 -19.18
CA ASN A 418 -8.18 20.35 -18.98
C ASN A 418 -7.37 21.35 -18.15
N ILE A 419 -6.26 20.90 -17.56
CA ILE A 419 -5.38 21.69 -16.68
C ILE A 419 -3.96 21.67 -17.25
N LEU A 420 -3.34 22.85 -17.27
CA LEU A 420 -1.95 23.03 -17.68
C LEU A 420 -1.02 22.35 -16.68
N ARG A 421 -0.12 21.51 -17.18
CA ARG A 421 0.91 20.83 -16.39
C ARG A 421 2.28 21.32 -16.80
N ILE A 422 3.12 21.61 -15.81
CA ILE A 422 4.49 22.06 -15.99
C ILE A 422 5.38 21.14 -15.16
N CYS A 423 6.32 20.46 -15.79
CA CYS A 423 7.33 19.67 -15.11
C CYS A 423 8.61 20.51 -15.00
N LEU A 424 9.00 20.86 -13.77
CA LEU A 424 10.16 21.69 -13.45
C LEU A 424 11.33 20.81 -13.05
N PHE A 425 12.45 20.96 -13.75
CA PHE A 425 13.68 20.20 -13.56
C PHE A 425 14.78 21.09 -12.99
N ASP A 426 15.64 20.49 -12.16
CA ASP A 426 16.88 21.13 -11.72
C ASP A 426 17.84 21.34 -12.89
N ARG A 427 18.77 22.29 -12.73
CA ARG A 427 19.76 22.68 -13.75
C ARG A 427 21.08 21.88 -13.63
N ASP A 428 21.14 20.89 -12.75
CA ASP A 428 22.36 20.16 -12.38
C ASP A 428 22.66 18.93 -13.27
N ASP A 429 21.68 18.41 -14.02
CA ASP A 429 21.86 17.29 -14.96
C ASP A 429 21.83 17.74 -16.43
N ARG A 430 23.01 17.79 -17.04
CA ARG A 430 23.22 18.15 -18.45
C ARG A 430 22.39 17.33 -19.45
N THR A 431 21.99 16.11 -19.10
CA THR A 431 21.15 15.26 -19.95
C THR A 431 19.73 15.81 -20.02
N PHE A 432 19.14 16.15 -18.87
CA PHE A 432 17.77 16.66 -18.80
C PHE A 432 17.69 18.12 -19.24
N MET A 433 18.75 18.90 -19.01
CA MET A 433 18.94 20.23 -19.59
C MET A 433 18.66 20.28 -21.09
N LYS A 434 19.19 19.31 -21.83
CA LYS A 434 19.00 19.23 -23.30
C LYS A 434 17.64 18.68 -23.69
N LYS A 435 17.08 17.77 -22.89
CA LYS A 435 15.83 17.07 -23.23
C LYS A 435 14.56 17.85 -22.87
N CYS A 436 14.62 18.69 -21.83
CA CYS A 436 13.47 19.37 -21.24
C CYS A 436 13.24 20.78 -21.78
N ARG A 437 14.05 21.24 -22.73
CA ARG A 437 13.97 22.56 -23.36
C ARG A 437 14.03 22.48 -24.88
N GLU A 438 13.63 23.53 -25.58
CA GLU A 438 13.65 23.61 -27.04
C GLU A 438 14.37 24.89 -27.52
N GLY A 439 15.37 24.72 -28.39
CA GLY A 439 16.21 25.83 -28.86
C GLY A 439 16.86 26.59 -27.70
N ASP A 440 16.70 27.92 -27.71
CA ASP A 440 17.21 28.83 -26.68
C ASP A 440 16.22 29.03 -25.51
N SER A 441 15.02 28.47 -25.58
CA SER A 441 14.04 28.55 -24.48
C SER A 441 14.48 27.71 -23.28
N LEU A 442 14.03 28.10 -22.09
CA LEU A 442 14.15 27.29 -20.86
C LEU A 442 13.05 26.23 -20.71
N TYR A 443 12.11 26.17 -21.65
CA TYR A 443 11.03 25.18 -21.64
C TYR A 443 10.86 24.50 -23.00
N LYS A 444 10.11 23.39 -22.97
CA LYS A 444 9.68 22.62 -24.13
C LYS A 444 8.19 22.38 -24.03
N ASP A 445 7.48 22.68 -25.12
CA ASP A 445 6.08 22.33 -25.29
C ASP A 445 5.97 20.88 -25.77
N TRP A 446 5.20 20.06 -25.06
CA TRP A 446 4.96 18.67 -25.45
C TRP A 446 3.59 18.48 -26.11
N GLY A 447 2.79 19.53 -26.25
CA GLY A 447 1.38 19.48 -26.61
C GLY A 447 0.50 19.00 -25.46
N ASN A 448 -0.82 19.07 -25.67
CA ASN A 448 -1.83 18.64 -24.67
C ASN A 448 -1.71 19.35 -23.30
N ARG A 449 -1.32 20.63 -23.32
CA ARG A 449 -1.18 21.49 -22.13
C ARG A 449 -0.17 20.91 -21.13
N LEU A 450 0.95 20.44 -21.67
CA LEU A 450 2.06 19.86 -20.93
C LEU A 450 3.37 20.50 -21.38
N TYR A 451 4.07 21.11 -20.43
CA TYR A 451 5.37 21.71 -20.62
C TYR A 451 6.39 21.03 -19.72
N SER A 452 7.63 20.92 -20.17
CA SER A 452 8.77 20.77 -19.27
C SER A 452 9.57 22.06 -19.27
N CYS A 453 10.17 22.42 -18.15
CA CYS A 453 11.06 23.56 -18.04
C CYS A 453 12.18 23.27 -17.07
N VAL A 454 13.28 23.98 -17.21
CA VAL A 454 14.44 23.90 -16.32
C VAL A 454 14.50 25.16 -15.47
N LEU A 455 14.90 25.03 -14.21
CA LEU A 455 15.24 26.17 -13.36
C LEU A 455 16.15 27.17 -14.10
N PRO A 456 15.83 28.47 -14.08
CA PRO A 456 16.74 29.51 -14.52
C PRO A 456 17.98 29.56 -13.63
N GLN A 457 19.06 30.18 -14.11
CA GLN A 457 20.21 30.46 -13.25
C GLN A 457 19.89 31.71 -12.42
N PRO A 458 19.96 31.64 -11.08
CA PRO A 458 19.76 32.81 -10.25
C PRO A 458 20.93 33.79 -10.41
N GLU A 459 20.63 35.09 -10.48
CA GLU A 459 21.60 36.14 -10.84
C GLU A 459 22.80 36.23 -9.89
N HIS A 460 22.63 35.85 -8.62
CA HIS A 460 23.70 35.88 -7.61
C HIS A 460 24.64 34.67 -7.65
N ARG A 461 24.44 33.73 -8.57
CA ARG A 461 25.29 32.54 -8.74
C ARG A 461 26.09 32.62 -10.04
N ASP A 462 27.40 32.45 -9.92
CA ASP A 462 28.38 32.43 -11.02
C ASP A 462 28.54 31.04 -11.67
N PHE A 463 27.79 30.04 -11.18
CA PHE A 463 27.75 28.69 -11.72
C PHE A 463 26.37 28.32 -12.27
N SER A 464 26.36 27.40 -13.24
CA SER A 464 25.15 27.07 -13.99
C SER A 464 24.39 25.88 -13.42
N GLU A 465 25.08 24.97 -12.72
CA GLU A 465 24.53 23.74 -12.16
C GLU A 465 23.84 24.03 -10.81
N VAL A 466 22.54 24.32 -10.84
CA VAL A 466 21.75 24.71 -9.66
C VAL A 466 20.52 23.83 -9.44
N CYS A 467 20.30 23.41 -8.18
CA CYS A 467 19.01 22.97 -7.63
C CYS A 467 18.31 24.09 -6.84
N ILE A 468 17.07 23.83 -6.39
CA ILE A 468 16.19 24.84 -5.78
C ILE A 468 16.80 25.59 -4.60
N GLU A 469 17.64 24.95 -3.77
CA GLU A 469 18.22 25.61 -2.59
C GLU A 469 19.29 26.66 -2.96
N HIS A 470 19.91 26.61 -4.14
CA HIS A 470 20.90 27.62 -4.56
C HIS A 470 20.28 28.99 -4.85
N PHE A 471 18.94 29.07 -4.95
CA PHE A 471 18.22 30.32 -5.06
C PHE A 471 18.24 31.14 -3.77
N TYR A 472 18.53 30.52 -2.62
CA TYR A 472 18.75 31.28 -1.39
C TYR A 472 20.14 31.94 -1.39
N SER A 473 20.25 33.09 -0.71
CA SER A 473 21.53 33.72 -0.44
C SER A 473 22.36 32.87 0.54
N ASP A 474 23.67 33.08 0.56
CA ASP A 474 24.55 32.36 1.49
C ASP A 474 24.23 32.66 2.95
N GLU A 475 23.71 33.85 3.25
CA GLU A 475 23.23 34.22 4.58
C GLU A 475 22.05 33.34 5.02
N VAL A 476 21.07 33.12 4.14
CA VAL A 476 19.92 32.25 4.43
C VAL A 476 20.38 30.79 4.55
N LEU A 477 21.28 30.31 3.69
CA LEU A 477 21.84 28.96 3.80
C LEU A 477 22.63 28.77 5.11
N ARG A 478 23.29 29.82 5.59
CA ARG A 478 24.06 29.83 6.85
C ARG A 478 23.19 29.96 8.10
N THR A 479 21.92 30.29 7.96
CA THR A 479 20.98 30.41 9.07
C THR A 479 20.81 29.06 9.78
N LYS A 480 20.93 29.07 11.11
CA LYS A 480 20.86 27.85 11.92
C LYS A 480 19.42 27.60 12.37
N SER A 481 18.96 26.37 12.19
CA SER A 481 17.73 25.87 12.82
C SER A 481 17.79 25.95 14.35
N PRO A 482 16.67 25.82 15.07
CA PRO A 482 16.64 25.80 16.55
C PRO A 482 17.54 24.73 17.19
N LYS A 483 17.91 23.69 16.44
CA LYS A 483 18.85 22.63 16.87
C LYS A 483 20.31 22.93 16.51
N GLY A 484 20.62 24.15 16.07
CA GLY A 484 21.95 24.58 15.67
C GLY A 484 22.46 23.98 14.36
N ARG A 485 21.58 23.42 13.52
CA ARG A 485 21.92 22.80 12.22
C ARG A 485 21.63 23.73 11.05
N ARG A 486 22.44 23.69 9.99
CA ARG A 486 22.26 24.51 8.77
C ARG A 486 22.57 23.74 7.49
N ILE A 487 22.23 24.32 6.33
CA ILE A 487 22.72 23.85 5.04
C ILE A 487 24.19 24.26 4.88
N TYR A 488 24.98 23.41 4.23
CA TYR A 488 26.35 23.72 3.85
C TYR A 488 26.53 23.65 2.33
N LEU A 489 27.52 24.35 1.81
CA LEU A 489 27.99 24.23 0.44
C LEU A 489 29.30 23.43 0.39
N SER A 490 29.51 22.69 -0.70
CA SER A 490 30.72 21.87 -0.86
C SER A 490 32.01 22.68 -0.85
N ASN A 491 31.98 23.92 -1.34
CA ASN A 491 33.12 24.84 -1.33
C ASN A 491 33.47 25.40 0.06
N GLU A 492 32.67 25.11 1.10
CA GLU A 492 33.02 25.39 2.49
C GLU A 492 34.00 24.33 3.06
N PHE A 493 34.31 23.28 2.30
CA PHE A 493 35.19 22.20 2.70
C PHE A 493 36.37 22.03 1.74
N ASP A 494 37.51 21.64 2.30
CA ASP A 494 38.67 21.21 1.53
C ASP A 494 38.35 19.90 0.78
N PRO A 495 38.46 19.85 -0.56
CA PRO A 495 38.07 18.66 -1.34
C PRO A 495 38.88 17.40 -1.04
N GLY A 496 40.14 17.55 -0.59
CA GLY A 496 41.04 16.41 -0.33
C GLY A 496 40.81 15.78 1.03
N THR A 497 40.62 16.60 2.06
CA THR A 497 40.51 16.18 3.45
C THR A 497 39.08 16.10 3.95
N GLY A 498 38.16 16.84 3.34
CA GLY A 498 36.77 17.01 3.78
C GLY A 498 36.64 17.89 5.03
N LYS A 499 37.70 18.57 5.46
CA LYS A 499 37.67 19.50 6.60
C LYS A 499 37.05 20.82 6.17
N HIS A 500 36.24 21.43 7.05
CA HIS A 500 35.71 22.76 6.80
C HIS A 500 36.85 23.79 6.81
N LEU A 501 36.77 24.80 5.95
CA LEU A 501 37.88 25.74 5.73
C LEU A 501 38.16 26.65 6.93
N SER A 502 37.16 26.90 7.77
CA SER A 502 37.23 27.86 8.88
C SER A 502 36.67 27.36 10.22
N GLU A 503 36.02 26.20 10.24
CA GLU A 503 35.35 25.67 11.45
C GLU A 503 35.90 24.28 11.74
N ASP A 504 35.87 23.84 13.00
CA ASP A 504 36.27 22.48 13.36
C ASP A 504 35.14 21.48 13.04
N LEU A 505 34.91 21.29 11.74
CA LEU A 505 33.88 20.44 11.17
C LEU A 505 34.48 19.55 10.07
N THR A 506 33.91 18.37 9.87
CA THR A 506 34.33 17.45 8.80
C THR A 506 33.12 16.92 8.04
N CYS A 507 33.12 17.09 6.71
CA CYS A 507 32.23 16.40 5.79
C CYS A 507 32.76 14.97 5.55
N ARG A 508 32.04 13.96 6.02
CA ARG A 508 32.47 12.55 5.89
C ARG A 508 32.31 12.01 4.46
N LYS A 509 31.43 12.59 3.66
CA LYS A 509 31.25 12.21 2.25
C LYS A 509 32.18 13.06 1.38
N ARG A 510 33.44 12.62 1.25
CA ARG A 510 34.46 13.35 0.46
C ARG A 510 34.06 13.62 -0.99
N THR A 511 33.25 12.74 -1.58
CA THR A 511 32.69 12.91 -2.93
C THR A 511 31.73 14.10 -3.04
N ASP A 512 31.10 14.51 -1.95
CA ASP A 512 30.23 15.71 -1.94
C ASP A 512 31.05 16.99 -1.79
N ALA A 513 32.22 16.95 -1.14
CA ALA A 513 33.16 18.07 -1.05
C ALA A 513 33.95 18.28 -2.35
N SER A 514 34.26 17.20 -3.07
CA SER A 514 34.92 17.24 -4.38
C SER A 514 33.89 17.38 -5.51
N CYS A 515 33.40 18.60 -5.72
CA CYS A 515 32.48 18.94 -6.80
C CYS A 515 32.99 20.14 -7.61
N CYS A 516 32.68 20.16 -8.91
CA CYS A 516 33.09 21.24 -9.82
C CYS A 516 32.28 22.54 -9.65
N TYR A 517 31.25 22.52 -8.80
CA TYR A 517 30.47 23.69 -8.40
C TYR A 517 30.07 23.57 -6.92
N PRO A 518 29.63 24.66 -6.26
CA PRO A 518 29.20 24.66 -4.86
C PRO A 518 27.90 23.86 -4.67
N LYS A 519 27.99 22.56 -4.41
CA LYS A 519 26.86 21.65 -4.22
C LYS A 519 26.29 21.75 -2.80
N ILE A 520 24.97 21.62 -2.67
CA ILE A 520 24.28 21.52 -1.36
C ILE A 520 24.69 20.26 -0.61
N ILE A 521 25.11 20.43 0.64
CA ILE A 521 25.39 19.39 1.62
C ILE A 521 24.35 19.49 2.75
N ASP A 522 23.45 18.51 2.79
CA ASP A 522 22.31 18.45 3.73
C ASP A 522 22.46 17.32 4.77
N SER A 523 23.58 16.61 4.71
CA SER A 523 23.87 15.47 5.58
C SER A 523 25.37 15.22 5.67
N GLY A 524 25.81 14.64 6.78
CA GLY A 524 27.17 14.10 6.87
C GLY A 524 28.26 15.11 7.24
N VAL A 525 27.89 16.27 7.79
CA VAL A 525 28.82 17.26 8.37
C VAL A 525 28.85 17.08 9.89
N PHE A 526 30.02 16.80 10.44
CA PHE A 526 30.16 16.41 11.84
C PHE A 526 31.14 17.29 12.61
N LYS A 527 30.82 17.54 13.88
CA LYS A 527 31.76 18.04 14.90
C LYS A 527 32.73 16.93 15.35
N PRO A 528 33.85 17.25 16.03
CA PRO A 528 34.80 16.25 16.55
C PRO A 528 34.17 15.27 17.53
N ASN A 529 33.18 15.74 18.30
CA ASN A 529 32.42 14.91 19.24
C ASN A 529 31.44 13.92 18.55
N GLY A 530 31.32 13.95 17.22
CA GLY A 530 30.47 13.05 16.44
C GLY A 530 29.08 13.57 16.13
N ASP A 531 28.72 14.79 16.53
CA ASP A 531 27.39 15.36 16.27
C ASP A 531 27.23 15.81 14.82
N ASN A 532 26.16 15.37 14.15
CA ASN A 532 25.79 15.86 12.82
C ASN A 532 25.15 17.26 12.92
N VAL A 533 25.73 18.22 12.21
CA VAL A 533 25.31 19.63 12.17
C VAL A 533 24.69 20.05 10.84
N ALA A 534 24.64 19.17 9.85
CA ALA A 534 23.94 19.43 8.60
C ALA A 534 22.41 19.32 8.79
N LEU A 535 21.69 20.29 8.27
CA LEU A 535 20.24 20.33 8.22
C LEU A 535 19.76 19.57 6.98
N SER A 536 18.76 18.69 7.11
CA SER A 536 18.24 17.96 5.96
C SER A 536 17.45 18.89 5.04
N LYS A 537 17.44 18.62 3.72
CA LYS A 537 16.61 19.39 2.76
C LYS A 537 15.14 19.43 3.16
N ASN A 538 14.60 18.33 3.69
CA ASN A 538 13.22 18.28 4.19
C ASN A 538 12.99 19.21 5.38
N ASP A 539 13.88 19.22 6.38
CA ASP A 539 13.74 20.09 7.54
C ASP A 539 13.89 21.57 7.14
N PHE A 540 14.85 21.87 6.25
CA PHE A 540 15.06 23.21 5.71
C PHE A 540 13.82 23.73 4.95
N ALA A 541 13.25 22.91 4.06
CA ALA A 541 12.04 23.24 3.32
C ALA A 541 10.83 23.50 4.23
N ASN A 542 10.68 22.71 5.30
CA ASN A 542 9.60 22.90 6.27
C ASN A 542 9.76 24.19 7.08
N LEU A 543 10.97 24.49 7.57
CA LEU A 543 11.26 25.71 8.33
C LEU A 543 10.93 26.96 7.49
N ILE A 544 11.33 26.96 6.22
CA ILE A 544 11.03 28.05 5.29
C ILE A 544 9.53 28.13 4.99
N PHE A 545 8.89 27.00 4.68
CA PHE A 545 7.48 26.98 4.30
C PHE A 545 6.55 27.43 5.44
N ASN A 546 6.89 27.05 6.67
CA ASN A 546 6.15 27.41 7.87
C ASN A 546 6.56 28.76 8.47
N ARG A 547 7.61 29.42 7.94
CA ARG A 547 8.17 30.69 8.45
C ARG A 547 8.57 30.59 9.93
N GLU A 548 9.35 29.55 10.27
CA GLU A 548 9.74 29.26 11.66
C GLU A 548 11.07 29.91 12.05
N GLY A 549 11.09 30.61 13.19
CA GLY A 549 12.32 31.20 13.76
C GLY A 549 12.95 32.22 12.82
N ASP A 550 14.28 32.14 12.68
CA ASP A 550 15.07 33.04 11.82
C ASP A 550 14.76 32.90 10.32
N PHE A 551 13.91 31.94 9.93
CA PHE A 551 13.43 31.78 8.54
C PHE A 551 12.13 32.55 8.26
N ALA A 552 11.59 33.29 9.23
CA ALA A 552 10.28 33.95 9.09
C ALA A 552 10.27 35.08 8.05
N ASP A 553 11.34 35.88 8.00
CA ASP A 553 11.41 37.13 7.24
C ASP A 553 12.48 37.10 6.13
N ILE A 554 12.79 35.91 5.62
CA ILE A 554 13.78 35.78 4.53
C ILE A 554 13.26 36.35 3.21
N SER A 555 14.19 36.88 2.41
CA SER A 555 13.91 37.34 1.06
C SER A 555 13.83 36.16 0.07
N PHE A 556 12.90 36.25 -0.88
CA PHE A 556 12.77 35.31 -2.00
C PHE A 556 13.05 35.97 -3.36
N GLU A 557 13.64 37.17 -3.42
CA GLU A 557 13.85 37.91 -4.68
C GLU A 557 14.56 37.10 -5.76
N HIS A 558 15.55 36.28 -5.39
CA HIS A 558 16.27 35.44 -6.34
C HIS A 558 15.39 34.37 -7.02
N PHE A 559 14.19 34.05 -6.49
CA PHE A 559 13.21 33.14 -7.12
C PHE A 559 12.39 33.81 -8.22
N ARG A 560 12.46 35.15 -8.38
CA ARG A 560 11.72 35.92 -9.38
C ARG A 560 11.81 35.33 -10.80
N PRO A 561 13.00 34.97 -11.33
CA PRO A 561 13.10 34.40 -12.68
C PRO A 561 12.32 33.10 -12.86
N VAL A 562 12.09 32.32 -11.78
CA VAL A 562 11.28 31.10 -11.85
C VAL A 562 9.81 31.46 -12.12
N PHE A 563 9.29 32.50 -11.47
CA PHE A 563 7.90 32.91 -11.65
C PHE A 563 7.67 33.65 -12.96
N GLU A 564 8.65 34.39 -13.46
CA GLU A 564 8.62 34.96 -14.81
C GLU A 564 8.53 33.86 -15.88
N LEU A 565 9.36 32.81 -15.76
CA LEU A 565 9.29 31.64 -16.62
C LEU A 565 7.93 30.92 -16.54
N LEU A 566 7.39 30.73 -15.33
CA LEU A 566 6.08 30.09 -15.16
C LEU A 566 4.94 30.96 -15.73
N SER A 567 5.00 32.28 -15.58
CA SER A 567 4.07 33.22 -16.19
C SER A 567 4.10 33.11 -17.72
N GLU A 568 5.30 33.13 -18.33
CA GLU A 568 5.46 33.01 -19.78
C GLU A 568 4.80 31.72 -20.32
N ILE A 569 5.03 30.59 -19.66
CA ILE A 569 4.44 29.30 -20.05
C ILE A 569 2.91 29.33 -19.95
N ILE A 570 2.36 29.92 -18.88
CA ILE A 570 0.91 29.99 -18.64
C ILE A 570 0.24 30.90 -19.68
N GLU A 571 0.83 32.05 -19.99
CA GLU A 571 0.35 32.98 -21.01
C GLU A 571 0.35 32.34 -22.40
N LYS A 572 1.43 31.61 -22.74
CA LYS A 572 1.55 30.89 -24.01
C LYS A 572 0.48 29.81 -24.19
N ASP A 573 0.23 28.98 -23.16
CA ASP A 573 -0.86 27.98 -23.17
C ASP A 573 -2.23 28.65 -23.33
N GLY A 574 -2.44 29.80 -22.67
CA GLY A 574 -3.65 30.61 -22.78
C GLY A 574 -3.93 31.05 -24.23
N ALA A 575 -2.94 31.67 -24.88
CA ALA A 575 -3.05 32.14 -26.25
C ALA A 575 -3.29 31.00 -27.26
N LEU A 576 -2.65 29.84 -27.07
CA LEU A 576 -2.86 28.62 -27.87
C LEU A 576 -4.31 28.11 -27.75
N LYS A 577 -4.88 28.15 -26.54
CA LYS A 577 -6.25 27.72 -26.27
C LYS A 577 -7.29 28.62 -26.92
N GLU A 578 -7.05 29.93 -26.98
CA GLU A 578 -7.94 30.88 -27.65
C GLU A 578 -7.92 30.70 -29.17
N LYS A 579 -6.72 30.53 -29.77
CA LYS A 579 -6.60 30.22 -31.21
C LYS A 579 -7.33 28.93 -31.60
N LEU A 580 -7.16 27.86 -30.82
CA LEU A 580 -7.85 26.58 -31.07
C LEU A 580 -9.39 26.70 -30.96
N ARG A 581 -9.91 27.55 -30.08
CA ARG A 581 -11.36 27.83 -29.97
C ARG A 581 -11.88 28.64 -31.16
N ALA A 582 -11.13 29.63 -31.62
CA ALA A 582 -11.49 30.42 -32.81
C ALA A 582 -11.52 29.55 -34.08
N SER A 583 -10.58 28.60 -34.24
CA SER A 583 -10.54 27.69 -35.39
C SER A 583 -11.55 26.54 -35.37
N SER A 584 -12.26 26.33 -34.26
CA SER A 584 -13.33 25.32 -34.13
C SER A 584 -14.74 25.93 -34.11
N SER A 585 -14.84 27.25 -34.24
CA SER A 585 -16.08 28.02 -34.37
C SER A 585 -16.25 28.70 -35.74
N ALA A 586 -15.26 28.56 -36.62
CA ALA A 586 -15.34 28.78 -38.07
C ALA A 586 -15.41 27.42 -38.77
#